data_AF-A0A2E2EFD8-F1
#
_entry.id   AF-A0A2E2EFD8-F1
#
_cell.length_a   1.000
_cell.length_b   1.000
_cell.length_c   1.000
_cell.angle_alpha   90.00
_cell.angle_beta   90.00
_cell.angle_gamma   90.00
#
_symmetry.space_group_name_H-M   'P 1'
#
loop_
_entity.id
_entity.type
_entity.pdbx_description
1 polymer ?
#
loop_
_entity_poly.entity_id
_entity_poly.type
_entity_poly.pdbx_seq_one_letter_code
_entity_poly.pdbx_strand_id
1 'polypeptide(L)'
;MKKKLFALATSLIALQSYAEPTDPMEGYYPTIVSTQEAQKLFEGLRTEDTSSSICSNRAMVWSYEMKQQDNIDSMKLFVYYSDIYRHVLYNDGKHRATNIFAYWWRKATKDLIWYYHVAPSVMTDEGIYTLDPEFLDKAVTSQEWLDHFTGKVEKYLENPNKRRKLISRLKENIRNDHKNKDLDLRALKLIQQSRNSDGSYTVKCDQITHIMESDFDAEKGSMKWCHYQYSNMYYWTPGSLRLLNNNTTNILSRRTYSTIGEEYGRDHIKTDFMLHAVEKSYSQAFSIFLDLD
;
A
#
# COMPACT_ATOMS: atom_id res chain seq x y z
N MET A 1 -9.42 32.54 65.95
CA MET A 1 -8.71 32.39 64.65
C MET A 1 -9.00 31.00 64.08
N LYS A 2 -9.81 30.89 63.02
CA LYS A 2 -10.13 29.60 62.38
C LYS A 2 -9.16 29.35 61.22
N LYS A 3 -8.22 28.41 61.37
CA LYS A 3 -7.32 27.96 60.29
C LYS A 3 -8.13 27.09 59.33
N LYS A 4 -8.34 27.56 58.09
CA LYS A 4 -8.89 26.73 57.01
C LYS A 4 -7.75 25.90 56.43
N LEU A 5 -7.82 24.58 56.62
CA LEU A 5 -6.95 23.63 55.93
C LEU A 5 -7.43 23.53 54.47
N PHE A 6 -6.62 23.97 53.52
CA PHE A 6 -6.80 23.64 52.11
C PHE A 6 -6.13 22.29 51.86
N ALA A 7 -6.92 21.24 51.66
CA ALA A 7 -6.42 19.98 51.15
C ALA A 7 -6.14 20.16 49.65
N LEU A 8 -4.86 20.16 49.27
CA LEU A 8 -4.45 20.06 47.87
C LEU A 8 -4.69 18.61 47.44
N ALA A 9 -5.76 18.38 46.67
CA ALA A 9 -5.97 17.11 45.99
C ALA A 9 -5.05 17.04 44.78
N THR A 10 -3.90 16.39 44.91
CA THR A 10 -3.03 16.02 43.79
C THR A 10 -3.66 14.86 43.04
N SER A 11 -4.44 15.17 42.00
CA SER A 11 -4.90 14.15 41.04
C SER A 11 -3.69 13.59 40.29
N LEU A 12 -3.26 12.39 40.66
CA LEU A 12 -2.35 11.57 39.87
C LEU A 12 -3.07 11.19 38.57
N ILE A 13 -2.84 11.97 37.51
CA ILE A 13 -3.21 11.57 36.16
C ILE A 13 -2.25 10.44 35.79
N ALA A 14 -2.71 9.19 35.88
CA ALA A 14 -1.99 8.07 35.29
C ALA A 14 -1.93 8.32 33.78
N LEU A 15 -0.76 8.69 33.28
CA LEU A 15 -0.49 8.69 31.85
C LEU A 15 -0.57 7.24 31.40
N GLN A 16 -1.69 6.87 30.76
CA GLN A 16 -1.75 5.61 30.04
C GLN A 16 -0.76 5.73 28.88
N SER A 17 0.38 5.06 28.99
CA SER A 17 1.27 4.83 27.87
C SER A 17 0.56 3.88 26.93
N TYR A 18 -0.09 4.42 25.90
CA TYR A 18 -0.55 3.61 24.78
C TYR A 18 0.69 3.02 24.11
N ALA A 19 0.70 1.71 23.89
CA ALA A 19 1.79 1.09 23.16
C ALA A 19 1.82 1.70 21.75
N GLU A 20 2.98 2.19 21.33
CA GLU A 20 3.09 2.72 19.97
C GLU A 20 3.02 1.53 18.98
N PRO A 21 2.36 1.74 17.82
CA PRO A 21 2.40 0.81 16.70
C PRO A 21 3.82 0.35 16.40
N THR A 22 4.00 -0.93 16.05
CA THR A 22 5.32 -1.48 15.71
C THR A 22 5.68 -1.11 14.28
N ASP A 23 6.87 -0.52 14.10
CA ASP A 23 7.43 -0.26 12.77
C ASP A 23 7.84 -1.60 12.13
N PRO A 24 7.38 -1.95 10.92
CA PRO A 24 7.78 -3.19 10.26
C PRO A 24 9.27 -3.27 9.89
N MET A 25 10.03 -2.19 10.08
CA MET A 25 11.49 -2.12 9.97
C MET A 25 12.20 -2.16 11.33
N GLU A 26 11.48 -2.18 12.46
CA GLU A 26 12.09 -2.16 13.79
C GLU A 26 13.04 -3.35 13.98
N GLY A 27 14.29 -3.06 14.32
CA GLY A 27 15.34 -4.07 14.50
C GLY A 27 15.82 -4.76 13.21
N TYR A 28 15.35 -4.31 12.04
CA TYR A 28 15.76 -4.84 10.74
C TYR A 28 16.74 -3.91 10.03
N TYR A 29 17.86 -4.48 9.57
CA TYR A 29 18.95 -3.74 8.92
C TYR A 29 19.20 -4.31 7.52
N PRO A 30 18.67 -3.66 6.46
CA PRO A 30 18.86 -4.13 5.10
C PRO A 30 20.34 -4.16 4.70
N THR A 31 20.71 -5.12 3.86
CA THR A 31 22.05 -5.14 3.25
C THR A 31 22.20 -3.92 2.33
N ILE A 32 23.29 -3.17 2.51
CA ILE A 32 23.67 -2.07 1.60
C ILE A 32 24.44 -2.67 0.42
N VAL A 33 23.97 -2.40 -0.80
CA VAL A 33 24.60 -2.83 -2.06
C VAL A 33 24.94 -1.62 -2.92
N SER A 34 25.81 -1.76 -3.92
CA SER A 34 26.05 -0.67 -4.88
C SER A 34 24.86 -0.53 -5.84
N THR A 35 24.69 0.65 -6.46
CA THR A 35 23.69 0.84 -7.52
C THR A 35 23.89 -0.13 -8.71
N GLN A 36 25.14 -0.51 -9.02
CA GLN A 36 25.44 -1.53 -10.02
C GLN A 36 24.95 -2.92 -9.59
N GLU A 37 25.15 -3.30 -8.33
CA GLU A 37 24.66 -4.57 -7.80
C GLU A 37 23.12 -4.59 -7.75
N ALA A 38 22.47 -3.47 -7.40
CA ALA A 38 21.01 -3.35 -7.48
C ALA A 38 20.48 -3.64 -8.90
N GLN A 39 21.17 -3.12 -9.92
CA GLN A 39 20.82 -3.40 -11.32
C GLN A 39 21.05 -4.88 -11.69
N LYS A 40 22.16 -5.47 -11.25
CA LYS A 40 22.44 -6.90 -11.47
C LYS A 40 21.38 -7.80 -10.80
N LEU A 41 20.96 -7.46 -9.58
CA LEU A 41 19.89 -8.17 -8.88
C LEU A 41 18.58 -8.08 -9.67
N PHE A 42 18.22 -6.89 -10.16
CA PHE A 42 17.04 -6.70 -11.01
C PHE A 42 17.06 -7.60 -12.25
N GLU A 43 18.18 -7.65 -12.96
CA GLU A 43 18.34 -8.47 -14.17
C GLU A 43 18.30 -9.99 -13.87
N GLY A 44 18.65 -10.39 -12.65
CA GLY A 44 18.57 -11.76 -12.18
C GLY A 44 17.18 -12.20 -11.70
N LEU A 45 16.23 -11.28 -11.52
CA LEU A 45 14.88 -11.62 -11.07
C LEU A 45 14.12 -12.39 -12.15
N ARG A 46 13.42 -13.46 -11.75
CA ARG A 46 12.56 -14.23 -12.67
C ARG A 46 11.40 -13.38 -13.18
N THR A 47 11.14 -13.48 -14.48
CA THR A 47 10.06 -12.75 -15.17
C THR A 47 9.12 -13.64 -15.99
N GLU A 48 9.35 -14.96 -15.99
CA GLU A 48 8.60 -15.92 -16.80
C GLU A 48 7.17 -16.12 -16.25
N ASP A 49 6.16 -16.08 -17.12
CA ASP A 49 4.73 -16.31 -16.81
C ASP A 49 4.17 -15.59 -15.56
N THR A 50 4.51 -14.32 -15.38
CA THR A 50 3.98 -13.49 -14.28
C THR A 50 2.55 -13.00 -14.54
N SER A 51 1.99 -13.26 -15.73
CA SER A 51 0.75 -12.64 -16.22
C SER A 51 -0.49 -12.89 -15.35
N SER A 52 -0.50 -13.98 -14.59
CA SER A 52 -1.59 -14.36 -13.68
C SER A 52 -1.25 -14.16 -12.20
N SER A 53 -0.02 -13.75 -11.91
CA SER A 53 0.53 -13.72 -10.55
C SER A 53 0.10 -12.49 -9.75
N ILE A 54 -0.08 -12.69 -8.45
CA ILE A 54 -0.33 -11.60 -7.50
C ILE A 54 1.02 -10.97 -7.13
N CYS A 55 1.10 -9.65 -7.14
CA CYS A 55 2.33 -8.91 -6.85
C CYS A 55 3.01 -9.30 -5.53
N SER A 56 2.23 -9.57 -4.47
CA SER A 56 2.76 -10.02 -3.18
C SER A 56 3.51 -11.35 -3.26
N ASN A 57 3.11 -12.25 -4.16
CA ASN A 57 3.78 -13.53 -4.35
C ASN A 57 5.10 -13.34 -5.09
N ARG A 58 5.11 -12.55 -6.17
CA ARG A 58 6.34 -12.20 -6.88
C ARG A 58 7.34 -11.52 -5.95
N ALA A 59 6.89 -10.50 -5.21
CA ALA A 59 7.76 -9.79 -4.28
C ALA A 59 8.30 -10.69 -3.15
N MET A 60 7.52 -11.67 -2.70
CA MET A 60 8.00 -12.67 -1.73
C MET A 60 9.07 -13.57 -2.32
N VAL A 61 8.83 -14.13 -3.51
CA VAL A 61 9.78 -15.02 -4.19
C VAL A 61 11.09 -14.29 -4.49
N TRP A 62 11.02 -13.11 -5.10
CA TRP A 62 12.22 -12.32 -5.40
C TRP A 62 13.02 -11.97 -4.15
N SER A 63 12.35 -11.62 -3.04
CA SER A 63 13.06 -11.36 -1.77
C SER A 63 13.72 -12.62 -1.20
N TYR A 64 13.04 -13.77 -1.30
CA TYR A 64 13.59 -15.05 -0.89
C TYR A 64 14.81 -15.44 -1.73
N GLU A 65 14.75 -15.27 -3.05
CA GLU A 65 15.86 -15.58 -3.95
C GLU A 65 17.09 -14.73 -3.64
N MET A 66 16.93 -13.41 -3.46
CA MET A 66 18.04 -12.54 -3.05
C MET A 66 18.66 -12.99 -1.72
N LYS A 67 17.86 -13.45 -0.76
CA LYS A 67 18.39 -13.95 0.51
C LYS A 67 19.13 -15.28 0.34
N GLN A 68 18.60 -16.22 -0.43
CA GLN A 68 19.21 -17.54 -0.58
C GLN A 68 20.44 -17.55 -1.49
N GLN A 69 20.43 -16.76 -2.56
CA GLN A 69 21.46 -16.81 -3.61
C GLN A 69 22.60 -15.82 -3.32
N ASP A 70 22.27 -14.63 -2.84
CA ASP A 70 23.23 -13.54 -2.66
C ASP A 70 23.45 -13.16 -1.18
N ASN A 71 22.74 -13.80 -0.25
CA ASN A 71 22.70 -13.45 1.18
C ASN A 71 22.34 -11.97 1.42
N ILE A 72 21.42 -11.44 0.62
CA ILE A 72 20.96 -10.05 0.72
C ILE A 72 19.67 -9.97 1.53
N ASP A 73 19.71 -9.17 2.58
CA ASP A 73 18.55 -8.79 3.39
C ASP A 73 17.85 -7.59 2.74
N SER A 74 16.85 -7.87 1.90
CA SER A 74 16.11 -6.85 1.16
C SER A 74 14.97 -6.21 1.97
N MET A 75 14.44 -5.11 1.47
CA MET A 75 13.18 -4.50 1.94
C MET A 75 12.03 -4.84 1.01
N LYS A 76 10.83 -4.41 1.38
CA LYS A 76 9.68 -4.29 0.49
C LYS A 76 9.12 -2.87 0.56
N LEU A 77 8.73 -2.35 -0.59
CA LEU A 77 7.99 -1.10 -0.72
C LEU A 77 6.53 -1.42 -1.06
N PHE A 78 5.63 -1.11 -0.12
CA PHE A 78 4.19 -1.21 -0.33
C PHE A 78 3.63 0.15 -0.72
N VAL A 79 2.73 0.17 -1.71
CA VAL A 79 1.88 1.34 -2.03
C VAL A 79 0.42 0.95 -1.85
N TYR A 80 -0.34 1.78 -1.13
CA TYR A 80 -1.76 1.59 -0.86
C TYR A 80 -2.58 2.65 -1.58
N TYR A 81 -3.48 2.23 -2.46
CA TYR A 81 -4.29 3.16 -3.25
C TYR A 81 -5.56 3.55 -2.50
N SER A 82 -5.79 4.86 -2.35
CA SER A 82 -7.02 5.37 -1.72
C SER A 82 -8.28 4.99 -2.52
N ASP A 83 -9.43 5.12 -1.87
CA ASP A 83 -10.73 5.01 -2.55
C ASP A 83 -10.87 6.04 -3.68
N ILE A 84 -10.32 7.24 -3.51
CA ILE A 84 -10.35 8.31 -4.51
C ILE A 84 -9.53 7.93 -5.74
N TYR A 85 -8.31 7.41 -5.53
CA TYR A 85 -7.45 6.96 -6.64
C TYR A 85 -8.17 5.94 -7.50
N ARG A 86 -8.79 4.94 -6.87
CA ARG A 86 -9.50 3.88 -7.59
C ARG A 86 -10.80 4.38 -8.22
N HIS A 87 -11.48 5.32 -7.56
CA HIS A 87 -12.67 5.96 -8.10
C HIS A 87 -12.36 6.76 -9.37
N VAL A 88 -11.26 7.52 -9.37
CA VAL A 88 -10.82 8.34 -10.50
C VAL A 88 -10.27 7.47 -11.63
N LEU A 89 -9.29 6.61 -11.35
CA LEU A 89 -8.53 5.90 -12.40
C LEU A 89 -9.26 4.68 -12.94
N TYR A 90 -9.83 3.84 -12.07
CA TYR A 90 -10.37 2.54 -12.46
C TYR A 90 -11.88 2.56 -12.71
N ASN A 91 -12.62 3.47 -12.08
CA ASN A 91 -14.07 3.54 -12.24
C ASN A 91 -14.54 4.75 -13.09
N ASP A 92 -13.65 5.64 -13.54
CA ASP A 92 -14.00 6.91 -14.20
C ASP A 92 -15.04 7.73 -13.39
N GLY A 93 -15.02 7.67 -12.05
CA GLY A 93 -16.01 8.31 -11.19
C GLY A 93 -17.39 7.62 -11.18
N LYS A 94 -17.52 6.40 -11.69
CA LYS A 94 -18.77 5.61 -11.57
C LYS A 94 -18.83 4.96 -10.20
N HIS A 95 -19.96 5.10 -9.52
CA HIS A 95 -20.25 4.32 -8.32
C HIS A 95 -20.50 2.86 -8.70
N ARG A 96 -20.06 1.94 -7.84
CA ARG A 96 -20.27 0.52 -8.07
C ARG A 96 -21.77 0.25 -8.04
N ALA A 97 -22.33 -0.19 -9.16
CA ALA A 97 -23.69 -0.69 -9.19
C ALA A 97 -23.81 -1.85 -8.19
N THR A 98 -24.73 -1.75 -7.24
CA THR A 98 -24.95 -2.77 -6.20
C THR A 98 -25.76 -3.96 -6.71
N ASN A 99 -26.18 -3.95 -7.98
CA ASN A 99 -26.96 -5.04 -8.54
C ASN A 99 -26.09 -6.27 -8.84
N ILE A 100 -26.70 -7.44 -8.69
CA ILE A 100 -26.03 -8.74 -8.77
C ILE A 100 -25.42 -9.02 -10.16
N PHE A 101 -25.97 -8.39 -11.21
CA PHE A 101 -25.46 -8.49 -12.58
C PHE A 101 -24.12 -7.76 -12.76
N ALA A 102 -23.97 -6.55 -12.18
CA ALA A 102 -22.71 -5.82 -12.21
C ALA A 102 -21.60 -6.56 -11.44
N TYR A 103 -21.97 -7.28 -10.37
CA TYR A 103 -21.03 -8.18 -9.67
C TYR A 103 -20.51 -9.29 -10.59
N TRP A 104 -21.41 -9.97 -11.31
CA TRP A 104 -21.04 -11.04 -12.26
C TRP A 104 -20.21 -10.53 -13.44
N TRP A 105 -20.59 -9.39 -14.04
CA TRP A 105 -19.86 -8.79 -15.16
C TRP A 105 -18.42 -8.42 -14.79
N ARG A 106 -18.18 -7.93 -13.57
CA ARG A 106 -16.82 -7.59 -13.11
C ARG A 106 -15.95 -8.80 -12.85
N LYS A 107 -16.56 -9.92 -12.42
CA LYS A 107 -15.83 -11.19 -12.33
C LYS A 107 -15.35 -11.64 -13.72
N ALA A 108 -16.04 -11.23 -14.78
CA ALA A 108 -15.68 -11.54 -16.16
C ALA A 108 -14.68 -10.56 -16.79
N THR A 109 -14.65 -9.26 -16.42
CA THR A 109 -13.83 -8.27 -17.15
C THR A 109 -12.35 -8.21 -16.80
N LYS A 110 -11.84 -9.01 -15.84
CA LYS A 110 -10.44 -8.94 -15.37
C LYS A 110 -9.96 -7.51 -15.04
N ASP A 111 -10.87 -6.55 -14.83
CA ASP A 111 -10.52 -5.20 -14.37
C ASP A 111 -10.12 -5.33 -12.90
N LEU A 112 -8.89 -5.80 -12.68
CA LEU A 112 -8.26 -5.89 -11.38
C LEU A 112 -8.21 -4.46 -10.86
N ILE A 113 -8.99 -4.19 -9.83
CA ILE A 113 -8.91 -2.93 -9.08
C ILE A 113 -7.84 -3.15 -8.04
N TRP A 114 -6.70 -2.50 -8.24
CA TRP A 114 -5.55 -2.60 -7.36
C TRP A 114 -5.84 -1.78 -6.11
N TYR A 115 -5.87 -2.42 -4.95
CA TYR A 115 -5.98 -1.75 -3.65
C TYR A 115 -4.60 -1.47 -3.05
N TYR A 116 -3.61 -2.24 -3.47
CA TYR A 116 -2.21 -2.03 -3.14
C TYR A 116 -1.33 -2.62 -4.24
N HIS A 117 -0.05 -2.29 -4.20
CA HIS A 117 1.01 -2.98 -4.93
C HIS A 117 2.23 -3.10 -4.02
N VAL A 118 3.11 -4.07 -4.31
CA VAL A 118 4.34 -4.28 -3.54
C VAL A 118 5.44 -4.82 -4.45
N ALA A 119 6.66 -4.36 -4.21
CA ALA A 119 7.87 -4.85 -4.85
C ALA A 119 9.01 -4.92 -3.84
N PRO A 120 9.99 -5.83 -4.03
CA PRO A 120 11.21 -5.83 -3.24
C PRO A 120 12.01 -4.55 -3.49
N SER A 121 12.82 -4.16 -2.52
CA SER A 121 13.72 -3.00 -2.64
C SER A 121 15.03 -3.29 -1.93
N VAL A 122 16.11 -2.67 -2.37
CA VAL A 122 17.44 -2.78 -1.76
C VAL A 122 17.95 -1.40 -1.37
N MET A 123 18.75 -1.34 -0.33
CA MET A 123 19.40 -0.10 0.11
C MET A 123 20.73 0.05 -0.62
N THR A 124 21.00 1.23 -1.15
CA THR A 124 22.29 1.60 -1.75
C THR A 124 22.88 2.81 -1.04
N ASP A 125 24.10 3.17 -1.41
CA ASP A 125 24.75 4.42 -1.01
C ASP A 125 24.04 5.67 -1.54
N GLU A 126 23.28 5.55 -2.64
CA GLU A 126 22.55 6.63 -3.29
C GLU A 126 21.07 6.71 -2.87
N GLY A 127 20.53 5.68 -2.22
CA GLY A 127 19.15 5.67 -1.75
C GLY A 127 18.52 4.27 -1.76
N ILE A 128 17.18 4.22 -1.89
CA ILE A 128 16.46 2.95 -1.97
C ILE A 128 16.06 2.69 -3.41
N TYR A 129 16.43 1.52 -3.92
CA TYR A 129 16.09 1.06 -5.26
C TYR A 129 15.03 -0.04 -5.18
N THR A 130 13.98 0.10 -5.97
CA THR A 130 12.88 -0.86 -6.07
C THR A 130 13.04 -1.72 -7.31
N LEU A 131 12.87 -3.04 -7.14
CA LEU A 131 13.11 -4.04 -8.18
C LEU A 131 11.77 -4.66 -8.58
N ASP A 132 11.20 -4.23 -9.71
CA ASP A 132 9.87 -4.67 -10.15
C ASP A 132 9.83 -4.92 -11.67
N PRO A 133 10.42 -6.02 -12.14
CA PRO A 133 10.55 -6.30 -13.57
C PRO A 133 9.21 -6.60 -14.26
N GLU A 134 8.10 -6.70 -13.52
CA GLU A 134 6.76 -6.73 -14.11
C GLU A 134 6.39 -5.39 -14.77
N PHE A 135 6.83 -4.28 -14.16
CA PHE A 135 6.37 -2.93 -14.54
C PHE A 135 7.50 -2.04 -15.08
N LEU A 136 8.75 -2.45 -14.89
CA LEU A 136 9.94 -1.70 -15.20
C LEU A 136 10.92 -2.54 -16.02
N ASP A 137 11.85 -1.87 -16.69
CA ASP A 137 12.92 -2.45 -17.49
C ASP A 137 14.29 -2.39 -16.79
N LYS A 138 14.38 -1.74 -15.62
CA LYS A 138 15.58 -1.62 -14.80
C LYS A 138 15.24 -1.41 -13.32
N ALA A 139 16.25 -1.52 -12.46
CA ALA A 139 16.15 -1.02 -11.09
C ALA A 139 15.99 0.50 -11.12
N VAL A 140 15.06 1.02 -10.32
CA VAL A 140 14.80 2.47 -10.22
C VAL A 140 14.72 2.88 -8.76
N THR A 141 14.85 4.18 -8.48
CA THR A 141 14.63 4.69 -7.12
C THR A 141 13.18 4.44 -6.67
N SER A 142 12.95 4.35 -5.36
CA SER A 142 11.58 4.20 -4.84
C SER A 142 10.64 5.33 -5.28
N GLN A 143 11.15 6.55 -5.47
CA GLN A 143 10.34 7.64 -5.98
C GLN A 143 9.95 7.43 -7.46
N GLU A 144 10.89 7.03 -8.32
CA GLU A 144 10.58 6.70 -9.73
C GLU A 144 9.57 5.54 -9.85
N TRP A 145 9.68 4.54 -8.98
CA TRP A 145 8.71 3.44 -8.91
C TRP A 145 7.32 3.94 -8.49
N LEU A 146 7.22 4.80 -7.48
CA LEU A 146 5.94 5.42 -7.09
C LEU A 146 5.36 6.28 -8.22
N ASP A 147 6.21 7.06 -8.90
CA ASP A 147 5.86 7.92 -10.02
C ASP A 147 5.32 7.12 -11.22
N HIS A 148 5.80 5.89 -11.44
CA HIS A 148 5.22 4.99 -12.45
C HIS A 148 3.73 4.74 -12.22
N PHE A 149 3.30 4.56 -10.96
CA PHE A 149 1.90 4.30 -10.63
C PHE A 149 1.09 5.59 -10.59
N THR A 150 1.58 6.64 -9.93
CA THR A 150 0.86 7.92 -9.85
C THR A 150 0.72 8.59 -11.21
N GLY A 151 1.72 8.44 -12.09
CA GLY A 151 1.71 8.94 -13.46
C GLY A 151 0.55 8.40 -14.31
N LYS A 152 -0.05 7.26 -13.95
CA LYS A 152 -1.28 6.76 -14.60
C LYS A 152 -2.47 7.69 -14.35
N VAL A 153 -2.59 8.23 -13.14
CA VAL A 153 -3.63 9.22 -12.80
C VAL A 153 -3.34 10.55 -13.46
N GLU A 154 -2.08 11.00 -13.46
CA GLU A 154 -1.67 12.24 -14.12
C GLU A 154 -2.01 12.22 -15.62
N LYS A 155 -1.55 11.20 -16.35
CA LYS A 155 -1.88 11.00 -17.78
C LYS A 155 -3.39 10.94 -18.02
N TYR A 156 -4.14 10.32 -17.11
CA TYR A 156 -5.61 10.29 -17.19
C TYR A 156 -6.20 11.69 -17.07
N LEU A 157 -5.75 12.47 -16.09
CA LEU A 157 -6.23 13.83 -15.81
C LEU A 157 -5.73 14.83 -16.84
N GLU A 158 -4.57 14.66 -17.44
CA GLU A 158 -4.04 15.53 -18.49
C GLU A 158 -4.88 15.46 -19.77
N ASN A 159 -5.42 14.28 -20.11
CA ASN A 159 -6.32 14.12 -21.23
C ASN A 159 -7.62 14.94 -21.03
N PRO A 160 -7.85 16.03 -21.82
CA PRO A 160 -8.95 16.94 -21.55
C PRO A 160 -10.34 16.31 -21.69
N ASN A 161 -10.48 15.33 -22.58
CA ASN A 161 -11.76 14.65 -22.83
C ASN A 161 -12.11 13.69 -21.69
N LYS A 162 -11.14 12.87 -21.24
CA LYS A 162 -11.32 11.99 -20.07
C LYS A 162 -11.60 12.81 -18.81
N ARG A 163 -10.78 13.84 -18.55
CA ARG A 163 -10.96 14.75 -17.41
C ARG A 163 -12.33 15.44 -17.40
N ARG A 164 -12.77 16.03 -18.53
CA ARG A 164 -14.08 16.71 -18.60
C ARG A 164 -15.22 15.74 -18.32
N LYS A 165 -15.16 14.53 -18.88
CA LYS A 165 -16.15 13.47 -18.66
C LYS A 165 -16.20 13.03 -17.20
N LEU A 166 -15.03 12.78 -16.59
CA LEU A 166 -14.91 12.46 -15.16
C LEU A 166 -15.52 13.56 -14.30
N ILE A 167 -15.09 14.82 -14.46
CA ILE A 167 -15.58 15.95 -13.67
C ILE A 167 -17.09 16.13 -13.83
N SER A 168 -17.61 16.00 -15.05
CA SER A 168 -19.06 16.06 -15.31
C SER A 168 -19.81 15.00 -14.53
N ARG A 169 -19.32 13.75 -14.55
CA ARG A 169 -19.93 12.64 -13.84
C ARG A 169 -19.87 12.81 -12.32
N LEU A 170 -18.74 13.21 -11.77
CA LEU A 170 -18.62 13.47 -10.32
C LEU A 170 -19.62 14.55 -9.89
N LYS A 171 -19.76 15.64 -10.67
CA LYS A 171 -20.75 16.69 -10.41
C LYS A 171 -22.20 16.20 -10.53
N GLU A 172 -22.48 15.33 -11.49
CA GLU A 172 -23.80 14.72 -11.67
C GLU A 172 -24.16 13.80 -10.50
N ASN A 173 -23.25 12.91 -10.10
CA ASN A 173 -23.42 12.04 -8.94
C ASN A 173 -23.69 12.85 -7.66
N ILE A 174 -22.96 13.96 -7.44
CA ILE A 174 -23.17 14.84 -6.28
C ILE A 174 -24.60 15.43 -6.23
N ARG A 175 -25.21 15.67 -7.40
CA ARG A 175 -26.58 16.19 -7.52
C ARG A 175 -27.62 15.08 -7.32
N ASN A 176 -27.34 13.87 -7.79
CA ASN A 176 -28.34 12.81 -7.95
C ASN A 176 -28.22 11.66 -6.91
N ASP A 177 -27.05 11.45 -6.31
CA ASP A 177 -26.75 10.35 -5.39
C ASP A 177 -26.26 10.88 -4.03
N HIS A 178 -27.10 10.72 -3.01
CA HIS A 178 -26.74 11.11 -1.65
C HIS A 178 -25.74 10.15 -0.98
N LYS A 179 -25.69 8.88 -1.38
CA LYS A 179 -24.93 7.84 -0.66
C LYS A 179 -23.43 8.01 -0.84
N ASN A 180 -22.98 8.36 -2.04
CA ASN A 180 -21.55 8.44 -2.39
C ASN A 180 -21.08 9.88 -2.65
N LYS A 181 -21.92 10.88 -2.35
CA LYS A 181 -21.65 12.31 -2.54
C LYS A 181 -20.31 12.75 -1.93
N ASP A 182 -19.98 12.24 -0.75
CA ASP A 182 -18.73 12.57 -0.07
C ASP A 182 -17.49 12.15 -0.88
N LEU A 183 -17.48 10.93 -1.41
CA LEU A 183 -16.37 10.42 -2.22
C LEU A 183 -16.17 11.27 -3.49
N ASP A 184 -17.26 11.66 -4.17
CA ASP A 184 -17.18 12.50 -5.36
C ASP A 184 -16.70 13.93 -5.04
N LEU A 185 -17.16 14.51 -3.92
CA LEU A 185 -16.71 15.82 -3.46
C LEU A 185 -15.21 15.82 -3.16
N ARG A 186 -14.74 14.79 -2.45
CA ARG A 186 -13.32 14.62 -2.14
C ARG A 186 -12.49 14.38 -3.40
N ALA A 187 -12.98 13.58 -4.34
CA ALA A 187 -12.32 13.37 -5.63
C ALA A 187 -12.19 14.69 -6.42
N LEU A 188 -13.24 15.50 -6.51
CA LEU A 188 -13.17 16.81 -7.17
C LEU A 188 -12.16 17.74 -6.49
N LYS A 189 -12.18 17.78 -5.15
CA LYS A 189 -11.25 18.60 -4.37
C LYS A 189 -9.80 18.15 -4.59
N LEU A 190 -9.53 16.84 -4.58
CA LEU A 190 -8.19 16.31 -4.75
C LEU A 190 -7.66 16.52 -6.18
N ILE A 191 -8.51 16.34 -7.20
CA ILE A 191 -8.18 16.69 -8.60
C ILE A 191 -7.80 18.18 -8.71
N GLN A 192 -8.56 19.07 -8.05
CA GLN A 192 -8.27 20.49 -8.06
C GLN A 192 -6.94 20.82 -7.36
N GLN A 193 -6.67 20.18 -6.22
CA GLN A 193 -5.42 20.37 -5.47
C GLN A 193 -4.19 19.85 -6.22
N SER A 194 -4.35 18.82 -7.04
CA SER A 194 -3.28 18.27 -7.88
C SER A 194 -2.97 19.09 -9.13
N ARG A 195 -3.77 20.12 -9.47
CA ARG A 195 -3.56 20.89 -10.69
C ARG A 195 -2.50 21.98 -10.47
N ASN A 196 -1.45 21.95 -11.27
CA ASN A 196 -0.38 22.95 -11.27
C ASN A 196 -0.80 24.23 -12.01
N SER A 197 -0.01 25.29 -11.86
CA SER A 197 -0.27 26.59 -12.49
C SER A 197 -0.23 26.56 -14.02
N ASP A 198 0.56 25.67 -14.61
CA ASP A 198 0.63 25.41 -16.06
C ASP A 198 -0.52 24.53 -16.58
N GLY A 199 -1.35 24.01 -15.68
CA GLY A 199 -2.47 23.13 -15.99
C GLY A 199 -2.13 21.63 -16.05
N SER A 200 -0.87 21.24 -15.85
CA SER A 200 -0.48 19.85 -15.60
C SER A 200 -1.01 19.36 -14.24
N TYR A 201 -0.88 18.07 -13.97
CA TYR A 201 -1.30 17.47 -12.71
C TYR A 201 -0.13 16.78 -12.02
N THR A 202 -0.03 16.94 -10.71
CA THR A 202 0.92 16.20 -9.88
C THR A 202 0.20 15.38 -8.82
N VAL A 203 0.49 14.09 -8.80
CA VAL A 203 -0.10 13.09 -7.91
C VAL A 203 1.01 12.46 -7.09
N LYS A 204 0.95 12.59 -5.77
CA LYS A 204 1.95 12.05 -4.85
C LYS A 204 1.31 11.09 -3.86
N CYS A 205 2.07 10.08 -3.46
CA CYS A 205 1.75 9.24 -2.31
C CYS A 205 2.41 9.82 -1.06
N ASP A 206 1.75 9.66 0.08
CA ASP A 206 2.30 10.05 1.37
C ASP A 206 3.00 8.86 2.04
N GLN A 207 4.18 9.08 2.60
CA GLN A 207 4.85 8.05 3.38
C GLN A 207 4.12 7.85 4.71
N ILE A 208 3.90 6.60 5.10
CA ILE A 208 3.41 6.19 6.41
C ILE A 208 4.40 5.22 7.04
N THR A 209 4.36 5.10 8.37
CA THR A 209 5.18 4.12 9.10
C THR A 209 4.39 2.83 9.30
N HIS A 210 3.09 2.93 9.58
CA HIS A 210 2.24 1.80 9.91
C HIS A 210 1.01 1.74 9.00
N ILE A 211 0.66 0.54 8.56
CA ILE A 211 -0.48 0.34 7.64
C ILE A 211 -1.82 0.86 8.20
N MET A 212 -1.95 0.92 9.53
CA MET A 212 -3.13 1.49 10.19
C MET A 212 -3.37 2.94 9.82
N GLU A 213 -2.33 3.72 9.50
CA GLU A 213 -2.48 5.11 9.07
C GLU A 213 -3.28 5.16 7.76
N SER A 214 -2.94 4.30 6.80
CA SER A 214 -3.72 4.18 5.56
C SER A 214 -5.14 3.68 5.81
N ASP A 215 -5.33 2.72 6.72
CA ASP A 215 -6.66 2.18 7.04
C ASP A 215 -7.55 3.23 7.73
N PHE A 216 -7.01 3.98 8.71
CA PHE A 216 -7.74 5.04 9.41
C PHE A 216 -8.03 6.24 8.52
N ASP A 217 -7.10 6.58 7.62
CA ASP A 217 -7.35 7.61 6.63
C ASP A 217 -8.45 7.18 5.68
N ALA A 218 -8.49 5.91 5.25
CA ALA A 218 -9.60 5.39 4.46
C ALA A 218 -10.94 5.51 5.22
N GLU A 219 -10.99 5.16 6.50
CA GLU A 219 -12.18 5.29 7.36
C GLU A 219 -12.70 6.74 7.45
N LYS A 220 -11.79 7.71 7.58
CA LYS A 220 -12.13 9.14 7.67
C LYS A 220 -12.49 9.79 6.33
N GLY A 221 -12.43 9.04 5.24
CA GLY A 221 -12.54 9.61 3.91
C GLY A 221 -11.28 10.39 3.52
N SER A 222 -10.17 9.67 3.39
CA SER A 222 -8.84 10.19 3.02
C SER A 222 -8.91 11.23 1.91
N MET A 223 -8.11 12.28 2.05
CA MET A 223 -7.84 13.31 1.04
C MET A 223 -6.45 13.10 0.41
N LYS A 224 -6.02 11.83 0.31
CA LYS A 224 -4.74 11.43 -0.29
C LYS A 224 -4.99 10.54 -1.50
N TRP A 225 -4.06 10.56 -2.45
CA TRP A 225 -4.13 9.65 -3.60
C TRP A 225 -3.72 8.24 -3.19
N CYS A 226 -2.63 8.13 -2.44
CA CYS A 226 -2.07 6.86 -1.99
C CYS A 226 -1.20 7.09 -0.76
N HIS A 227 -0.90 6.00 -0.07
CA HIS A 227 0.17 5.95 0.92
C HIS A 227 1.24 4.97 0.46
N TYR A 228 2.45 5.08 1.00
CA TYR A 228 3.46 4.05 0.85
C TYR A 228 4.22 3.81 2.15
N GLN A 229 4.74 2.60 2.32
CA GLN A 229 5.57 2.24 3.46
C GLN A 229 6.65 1.25 3.06
N TYR A 230 7.77 1.29 3.78
CA TYR A 230 8.77 0.23 3.74
C TYR A 230 8.42 -0.85 4.76
N SER A 231 8.87 -2.07 4.52
CA SER A 231 8.87 -3.15 5.50
C SER A 231 10.08 -4.05 5.30
N ASN A 232 10.39 -4.87 6.31
CA ASN A 232 11.33 -5.96 6.11
C ASN A 232 10.82 -6.95 5.02
N MET A 233 11.72 -7.76 4.48
CA MET A 233 11.37 -8.73 3.44
C MET A 233 10.43 -9.86 3.87
N TYR A 234 10.19 -10.06 5.17
CA TYR A 234 9.40 -11.19 5.66
C TYR A 234 7.89 -10.92 5.68
N TYR A 235 7.46 -9.66 5.63
CA TYR A 235 6.04 -9.32 5.48
C TYR A 235 5.56 -9.57 4.06
N TRP A 236 4.43 -10.25 3.92
CA TRP A 236 3.94 -10.75 2.63
C TRP A 236 2.89 -9.83 2.03
N THR A 237 1.89 -9.47 2.82
CA THR A 237 0.71 -8.76 2.37
C THR A 237 0.36 -7.62 3.34
N PRO A 238 -0.51 -6.69 2.95
CA PRO A 238 -1.16 -5.76 3.88
C PRO A 238 -1.69 -6.46 5.14
N GLY A 239 -2.27 -7.67 5.00
CA GLY A 239 -2.76 -8.45 6.12
C GLY A 239 -1.66 -8.83 7.13
N SER A 240 -0.45 -9.13 6.66
CA SER A 240 0.68 -9.42 7.58
C SER A 240 1.16 -8.19 8.36
N LEU A 241 1.06 -7.00 7.77
CA LEU A 241 1.40 -5.74 8.46
C LEU A 241 0.33 -5.33 9.47
N ARG A 242 -0.92 -5.73 9.24
CA ARG A 242 -2.02 -5.57 10.20
C ARG A 242 -1.93 -6.58 11.35
N LEU A 243 -1.50 -7.81 11.07
CA LEU A 243 -1.21 -8.80 12.12
C LEU A 243 -0.16 -8.26 13.08
N LEU A 244 0.95 -7.70 12.57
CA LEU A 244 1.98 -7.04 13.36
C LEU A 244 1.43 -5.98 14.33
N ASN A 245 0.42 -5.22 13.91
CA ASN A 245 0.00 -4.03 14.64
C ASN A 245 -1.28 -4.20 15.47
N ASN A 246 -2.11 -5.21 15.20
CA ASN A 246 -3.38 -5.39 15.90
C ASN A 246 -3.88 -6.86 15.91
N ASN A 247 -2.99 -7.84 15.68
CA ASN A 247 -3.30 -9.27 15.63
C ASN A 247 -4.54 -9.62 14.77
N THR A 248 -4.70 -8.93 13.64
CA THR A 248 -5.78 -9.18 12.69
C THR A 248 -5.32 -8.94 11.26
N THR A 249 -5.88 -9.68 10.30
CA THR A 249 -5.66 -9.43 8.87
C THR A 249 -6.70 -8.48 8.26
N ASN A 250 -7.76 -8.16 9.01
CA ASN A 250 -8.85 -7.30 8.57
C ASN A 250 -8.44 -5.83 8.57
N ILE A 251 -9.05 -5.03 7.67
CA ILE A 251 -8.88 -3.58 7.65
C ILE A 251 -9.17 -3.02 9.04
N LEU A 252 -8.26 -2.17 9.52
CA LEU A 252 -8.35 -1.55 10.83
C LEU A 252 -9.30 -0.34 10.78
N SER A 253 -10.01 -0.14 11.87
CA SER A 253 -10.79 1.07 12.13
C SER A 253 -10.43 1.55 13.53
N ARG A 254 -10.72 2.81 13.85
CA ARG A 254 -10.52 3.33 15.21
C ARG A 254 -11.29 2.56 16.28
N ARG A 255 -12.33 1.81 15.88
CA ARG A 255 -13.12 0.97 16.79
C ARG A 255 -12.58 -0.44 16.94
N THR A 256 -11.89 -0.96 15.94
CA THR A 256 -11.34 -2.33 15.95
C THR A 256 -9.87 -2.38 16.35
N TYR A 257 -9.21 -1.23 16.35
CA TYR A 257 -7.87 -1.06 16.87
C TYR A 257 -7.89 -0.99 18.41
N SER A 258 -7.04 -1.78 19.07
CA SER A 258 -7.02 -1.89 20.53
C SER A 258 -5.64 -2.24 21.06
N THR A 259 -5.33 -1.78 22.27
CA THR A 259 -4.06 -2.08 22.95
C THR A 259 -3.81 -3.58 23.15
N ILE A 260 -4.87 -4.37 23.38
CA ILE A 260 -4.76 -5.84 23.46
C ILE A 260 -4.35 -6.42 22.09
N GLY A 261 -4.95 -5.91 21.01
CA GLY A 261 -4.58 -6.31 19.65
C GLY A 261 -3.14 -5.94 19.32
N GLU A 262 -2.68 -4.76 19.72
CA GLU A 262 -1.29 -4.31 19.57
C GLU A 262 -0.31 -5.22 20.32
N GLU A 263 -0.61 -5.53 21.59
CA GLU A 263 0.22 -6.40 22.42
C GLU A 263 0.41 -7.77 21.76
N TYR A 264 -0.68 -8.41 21.33
CA TYR A 264 -0.60 -9.67 20.58
C TYR A 264 0.01 -9.52 19.19
N GLY A 265 -0.03 -8.32 18.61
CA GLY A 265 0.57 -8.04 17.30
C GLY A 265 2.08 -8.19 17.32
N ARG A 266 2.72 -7.84 18.44
CA ARG A 266 4.19 -7.91 18.62
C ARG A 266 4.74 -9.34 18.53
N ASP A 267 3.92 -10.35 18.82
CA ASP A 267 4.27 -11.76 18.62
C ASP A 267 4.38 -12.16 17.14
N HIS A 268 3.93 -11.30 16.22
CA HIS A 268 4.01 -11.52 14.76
C HIS A 268 5.19 -10.83 14.08
N ILE A 269 6.21 -10.41 14.85
CA ILE A 269 7.48 -9.98 14.27
C ILE A 269 8.06 -11.14 13.45
N LYS A 270 8.22 -10.92 12.15
CA LYS A 270 8.75 -11.93 11.24
C LYS A 270 10.25 -11.72 11.02
N THR A 271 11.01 -12.78 11.24
CA THR A 271 12.48 -12.82 11.07
C THR A 271 12.94 -13.91 10.11
N ASP A 272 12.02 -14.70 9.54
CA ASP A 272 12.35 -15.77 8.61
C ASP A 272 11.23 -16.00 7.58
N PHE A 273 11.57 -16.67 6.49
CA PHE A 273 10.65 -17.13 5.47
C PHE A 273 9.96 -18.42 5.91
N MET A 274 8.64 -18.45 5.79
CA MET A 274 7.90 -19.70 5.90
C MET A 274 8.04 -20.47 4.59
N LEU A 275 8.90 -21.50 4.54
CA LEU A 275 9.23 -22.21 3.29
C LEU A 275 7.99 -22.68 2.51
N HIS A 276 7.01 -23.26 3.18
CA HIS A 276 5.74 -23.70 2.55
C HIS A 276 4.97 -22.54 1.88
N ALA A 277 5.05 -21.32 2.43
CA ALA A 277 4.44 -20.13 1.88
C ALA A 277 5.20 -19.61 0.67
N VAL A 278 6.53 -19.72 0.68
CA VAL A 278 7.40 -19.39 -0.45
C VAL A 278 7.14 -20.37 -1.61
N GLU A 279 7.10 -21.67 -1.38
CA GLU A 279 6.78 -22.70 -2.39
C GLU A 279 5.38 -22.47 -3.02
N LYS A 280 4.40 -22.15 -2.18
CA LYS A 280 3.08 -21.74 -2.66
C LYS A 280 3.13 -20.45 -3.49
N SER A 281 3.95 -19.48 -3.07
CA SER A 281 4.15 -18.25 -3.84
C SER A 281 4.78 -18.53 -5.20
N TYR A 282 5.78 -19.40 -5.26
CA TYR A 282 6.42 -19.84 -6.50
C TYR A 282 5.40 -20.42 -7.48
N SER A 283 4.64 -21.43 -7.06
CA SER A 283 3.65 -22.09 -7.92
C SER A 283 2.55 -21.14 -8.40
N GLN A 284 2.17 -20.15 -7.59
CA GLN A 284 1.20 -19.12 -7.95
C GLN A 284 1.78 -17.97 -8.77
N ALA A 285 3.10 -17.76 -8.72
CA ALA A 285 3.74 -16.61 -9.35
C ALA A 285 4.30 -16.89 -10.74
N PHE A 286 4.79 -18.12 -10.98
CA PHE A 286 5.57 -18.45 -12.16
C PHE A 286 5.06 -19.70 -12.86
N SER A 287 3.75 -20.00 -12.72
CA SER A 287 3.05 -21.23 -13.12
C SER A 287 3.98 -22.31 -13.68
N ILE A 288 4.74 -22.97 -12.80
CA ILE A 288 5.47 -24.15 -13.24
C ILE A 288 4.36 -25.15 -13.50
N PHE A 289 4.01 -25.38 -14.77
CA PHE A 289 3.41 -26.63 -15.19
C PHE A 289 4.40 -27.68 -14.74
N LEU A 290 4.23 -28.17 -13.51
CA LEU A 290 4.81 -29.42 -13.10
C LEU A 290 4.05 -30.44 -13.94
N ASP A 291 4.53 -30.64 -15.17
CA ASP A 291 4.37 -31.91 -15.87
C ASP A 291 5.08 -32.94 -14.99
N LEU A 292 4.37 -33.38 -13.95
CA LEU A 292 4.70 -34.57 -13.19
C LEU A 292 4.38 -35.75 -14.12
N ASP A 293 5.33 -36.05 -15.00
CA ASP A 293 5.46 -37.37 -15.61
C ASP A 293 5.79 -38.43 -14.54
#